data_AF-A0AAU0NB64-F1
#
_entry.id   AF-A0AAU0NB64-F1
#
_cell.length_a   1.000
_cell.length_b   1.000
_cell.length_c   1.000
_cell.angle_alpha   90.00
_cell.angle_beta   90.00
_cell.angle_gamma   90.00
#
_symmetry.space_group_name_H-M   'P 1'
#
loop_
_entity.id
_entity.type
_entity.pdbx_description
1 polymer ?
#
loop_
_entity_poly.entity_id
_entity_poly.type
_entity_poly.pdbx_seq_one_letter_code
_entity_poly.pdbx_strand_id
1 'polypeptide(L)'
;MQLLKKIGPKIYLIILINVIIIVLSRIVIPLLVPNNQSLLSMDTRTILFFFGFVMLGSFTIQSVLSILFENLMTQYKVELYLDQVAKLQQMQYDAILKLGTTSIVTRFFEMVDAIYFFLSGGLASFSLALILIIISLIIAWWIDINVFIALITLIPINYFGFKRINQELSRRMALFQKTFSKTQ
;
A
#
# COMPACT_ATOMS: atom_id res chain seq x y z
N MET A 1 -0.75 14.76 -10.16
CA MET A 1 0.11 13.97 -11.06
C MET A 1 1.52 14.56 -11.22
N GLN A 2 1.71 15.89 -11.29
CA GLN A 2 3.06 16.50 -11.35
C GLN A 2 3.92 16.30 -10.08
N LEU A 3 3.30 16.23 -8.89
CA LEU A 3 4.02 16.03 -7.62
C LEU A 3 4.67 14.64 -7.51
N LEU A 4 4.05 13.61 -8.12
CA LEU A 4 4.58 12.25 -8.14
C LEU A 4 5.82 12.11 -9.05
N LYS A 5 5.96 12.97 -10.08
CA LYS A 5 7.13 12.95 -10.98
C LYS A 5 8.43 13.43 -10.31
N LYS A 6 8.33 14.21 -9.24
CA LYS A 6 9.50 14.65 -8.45
C LYS A 6 9.99 13.60 -7.46
N ILE A 7 9.27 12.49 -7.28
CA ILE A 7 9.70 11.41 -6.40
C ILE A 7 10.89 10.71 -7.05
N GLY A 8 11.99 10.60 -6.31
CA GLY A 8 13.20 9.94 -6.79
C GLY A 8 12.91 8.46 -7.14
N PRO A 9 13.42 7.94 -8.27
CA PRO A 9 13.16 6.56 -8.71
C PRO A 9 13.60 5.51 -7.68
N LYS A 10 14.56 5.87 -6.81
CA LYS A 10 15.04 5.06 -5.69
C LYS A 10 13.92 4.65 -4.73
N ILE A 11 12.97 5.55 -4.45
CA ILE A 11 11.86 5.30 -3.52
C ILE A 11 10.93 4.22 -4.09
N TYR A 12 10.55 4.35 -5.36
CA TYR A 12 9.73 3.35 -6.06
C TYR A 12 10.43 1.99 -6.14
N LEU A 13 11.73 1.98 -6.40
CA LEU A 13 12.52 0.76 -6.48
C LEU A 13 12.57 0.04 -5.13
N ILE A 14 12.75 0.75 -4.02
CA ILE A 14 12.70 0.15 -2.67
C ILE A 14 11.33 -0.44 -2.38
N ILE A 15 10.24 0.28 -2.69
CA ILE A 15 8.88 -0.24 -2.53
C ILE A 15 8.69 -1.53 -3.33
N LEU A 16 9.11 -1.54 -4.59
CA LEU A 16 8.97 -2.69 -5.48
C LEU A 16 9.75 -3.90 -4.99
N ILE A 17 11.01 -3.72 -4.58
CA ILE A 17 11.84 -4.79 -4.00
C ILE A 17 11.18 -5.32 -2.73
N ASN A 18 10.70 -4.44 -1.85
CA ASN A 18 10.04 -4.83 -0.61
C ASN A 18 8.79 -5.69 -0.90
N VAL A 19 7.95 -5.27 -1.86
CA VAL A 19 6.77 -6.03 -2.28
C VAL A 19 7.16 -7.40 -2.82
N ILE A 20 8.19 -7.50 -3.65
CA ILE A 20 8.67 -8.79 -4.20
C ILE A 20 9.12 -9.72 -3.07
N ILE A 21 9.92 -9.22 -2.12
CA ILE A 21 10.39 -10.03 -0.99
C ILE A 21 9.20 -10.57 -0.19
N ILE A 22 8.22 -9.72 0.12
CA ILE A 22 7.04 -10.16 0.89
C ILE A 22 6.23 -11.20 0.13
N VAL A 23 6.03 -11.00 -1.18
CA VAL A 23 5.31 -11.95 -2.04
C VAL A 23 6.02 -13.30 -2.07
N LEU A 24 7.34 -13.32 -2.30
CA LEU A 24 8.14 -14.54 -2.29
C LEU A 24 8.04 -15.26 -0.94
N SER A 25 8.23 -14.54 0.16
CA SER A 25 8.10 -15.11 1.51
C SER A 25 6.73 -15.73 1.77
N ARG A 26 5.65 -15.15 1.24
CA ARG A 26 4.28 -15.69 1.40
C ARG A 26 4.00 -16.91 0.54
N ILE A 27 4.61 -17.03 -0.63
CA ILE A 27 4.40 -18.16 -1.56
C ILE A 27 5.22 -19.38 -1.16
N VAL A 28 6.42 -19.17 -0.60
CA VAL A 28 7.29 -20.26 -0.13
C VAL A 28 6.56 -21.15 0.88
N ILE A 29 5.67 -20.59 1.71
CA ILE A 29 4.98 -21.34 2.76
C ILE A 29 4.01 -22.39 2.19
N PRO A 30 2.99 -22.04 1.37
CA PRO A 30 2.13 -23.03 0.71
C PRO A 30 2.89 -24.10 -0.09
N LEU A 31 4.03 -23.75 -0.69
CA LEU A 31 4.83 -24.68 -1.50
C LEU A 31 5.61 -25.72 -0.68
N LEU A 32 5.95 -25.38 0.57
CA LEU A 32 6.72 -26.25 1.47
C LEU A 32 5.85 -27.15 2.34
N VAL A 33 4.54 -26.89 2.44
CA VAL A 33 3.63 -27.76 3.21
C VAL A 33 3.52 -29.10 2.47
N PRO A 34 3.88 -30.23 3.12
CA PRO A 34 3.81 -31.53 2.49
C PRO A 34 2.33 -31.91 2.28
N ASN A 35 1.87 -31.77 1.05
CA ASN A 35 0.70 -32.49 0.57
C ASN A 35 1.17 -33.84 -0.02
N ASN A 36 0.29 -34.83 -0.17
CA ASN A 36 0.62 -36.17 -0.68
C ASN A 36 1.23 -36.19 -2.12
N GLN A 37 1.42 -35.01 -2.73
CA GLN A 37 2.10 -34.73 -3.99
C GLN A 37 3.12 -33.58 -3.81
N SER A 38 3.94 -33.61 -2.75
CA SER A 38 4.96 -32.58 -2.56
C SER A 38 5.97 -32.62 -3.71
N LEU A 39 6.14 -31.50 -4.41
CA LEU A 39 7.21 -31.29 -5.40
C LEU A 39 8.62 -31.41 -4.77
N LEU A 40 8.69 -31.30 -3.44
CA LEU A 40 9.88 -31.42 -2.61
C LEU A 40 9.55 -32.38 -1.47
N SER A 41 9.84 -33.67 -1.64
CA SER A 41 9.77 -34.67 -0.56
C SER A 41 10.88 -34.40 0.46
N MET A 42 10.68 -33.43 1.35
CA MET A 42 11.61 -33.04 2.40
C MET A 42 11.10 -33.46 3.77
N ASP A 43 12.03 -33.80 4.67
CA ASP A 43 11.71 -34.10 6.07
C ASP A 43 11.15 -32.86 6.80
N THR A 44 10.23 -33.09 7.73
CA THR A 44 9.51 -32.04 8.49
C THR A 44 10.48 -31.12 9.23
N ARG A 45 11.61 -31.65 9.72
CA ARG A 45 12.65 -30.84 10.40
C ARG A 45 13.38 -29.90 9.44
N THR A 46 13.68 -30.36 8.23
CA THR A 46 14.31 -29.56 7.18
C THR A 46 13.37 -28.45 6.69
N ILE A 47 12.08 -28.75 6.54
CA ILE A 47 11.05 -27.78 6.19
C ILE A 47 10.94 -26.69 7.26
N LEU A 48 10.89 -27.07 8.54
CA LEU A 48 10.79 -26.11 9.65
C LEU A 48 12.02 -25.19 9.72
N PHE A 49 13.22 -25.76 9.55
CA PHE A 49 14.46 -24.98 9.55
C PHE A 49 14.51 -23.99 8.39
N PHE A 50 14.19 -24.45 7.17
CA PHE A 50 14.18 -23.60 5.98
C PHE A 50 13.11 -22.49 6.10
N PHE A 51 11.93 -22.83 6.60
CA PHE A 51 10.87 -21.87 6.89
C PHE A 51 11.35 -20.79 7.88
N GLY A 52 11.92 -21.19 9.02
CA GLY A 52 12.44 -20.25 10.02
C GLY A 52 13.52 -19.34 9.45
N PHE A 53 14.45 -19.90 8.68
CA PHE A 53 15.52 -19.15 8.04
C PHE A 53 15.00 -18.12 7.02
N VAL A 54 14.07 -18.52 6.14
CA VAL A 54 13.47 -17.62 5.14
C VAL A 54 12.66 -16.50 5.82
N MET A 55 11.89 -16.81 6.86
CA MET A 55 11.13 -15.79 7.59
C MET A 55 12.06 -14.78 8.27
N LEU A 56 13.06 -15.23 9.04
CA LEU A 56 14.00 -14.35 9.73
C LEU A 56 14.84 -13.52 8.75
N GLY A 57 15.32 -14.14 7.67
CA GLY A 57 16.06 -13.45 6.61
C GLY A 57 15.20 -12.36 5.95
N SER A 58 13.96 -12.71 5.58
CA SER A 58 13.04 -11.75 4.97
C SER A 58 12.69 -10.60 5.91
N PHE A 59 12.45 -10.87 7.20
CA PHE A 59 12.17 -9.84 8.20
C PHE A 59 13.33 -8.86 8.35
N THR A 60 14.56 -9.37 8.41
CA THR A 60 15.77 -8.54 8.53
C THR A 60 15.93 -7.63 7.33
N ILE A 61 15.80 -8.18 6.11
CA ILE A 61 15.92 -7.39 4.87
C ILE A 61 14.79 -6.35 4.78
N GLN A 62 13.55 -6.73 5.08
CA GLN A 62 12.40 -5.81 5.07
C GLN A 62 12.58 -4.67 6.07
N SER A 63 13.13 -4.96 7.26
CA SER A 63 13.42 -3.95 8.27
C SER A 63 14.46 -2.93 7.78
N VAL A 64 15.55 -3.41 7.19
CA VAL A 64 16.59 -2.52 6.61
C VAL A 64 16.02 -1.67 5.47
N LEU A 65 15.24 -2.26 4.56
CA LEU A 65 14.59 -1.53 3.47
C LEU A 65 13.63 -0.45 3.98
N SER A 66 12.91 -0.73 5.07
CA SER A 66 12.00 0.23 5.70
C SER A 66 12.76 1.42 6.29
N ILE A 67 13.91 1.20 6.94
CA ILE A 67 14.76 2.28 7.46
C ILE A 67 15.33 3.13 6.32
N LEU A 68 15.80 2.50 5.23
CA LEU A 68 16.31 3.22 4.06
C LEU A 68 15.22 4.05 3.38
N PHE A 69 14.01 3.50 3.28
CA PHE A 69 12.85 4.21 2.78
C PHE A 69 12.55 5.45 3.62
N GLU A 70 12.55 5.32 4.95
CA GLU A 70 12.25 6.42 5.87
C GLU A 70 13.26 7.58 5.74
N ASN A 71 14.54 7.24 5.62
CA ASN A 71 15.60 8.22 5.42
C ASN A 71 15.43 9.00 4.10
N LEU A 72 15.10 8.30 3.02
CA LEU A 72 14.84 8.94 1.71
C LEU A 72 13.56 9.78 1.73
N MET A 73 12.50 9.28 2.37
CA MET A 73 11.24 10.01 2.48
C MET A 73 11.38 11.26 3.33
N THR A 74 12.18 11.25 4.39
CA THR A 74 12.44 12.43 5.21
C THR A 74 13.05 13.56 4.38
N GLN A 75 14.07 13.24 3.57
CA GLN A 75 14.68 14.21 2.65
C GLN A 75 13.66 14.75 1.65
N TYR A 76 12.89 13.86 1.03
CA TYR A 76 11.85 14.24 0.07
C TYR A 76 10.73 15.10 0.70
N LYS A 77 10.30 14.82 1.93
CA LYS A 77 9.28 15.59 2.64
C LYS A 77 9.72 17.04 2.84
N VAL A 78 10.98 17.26 3.23
CA VAL A 78 11.54 18.60 3.42
C VAL A 78 11.58 19.36 2.10
N GLU A 79 12.11 18.75 1.04
CA GLU A 79 12.16 19.38 -0.29
C GLU A 79 10.77 19.73 -0.83
N LEU A 80 9.81 18.81 -0.69
CA LEU A 80 8.45 19.01 -1.13
C LEU A 80 7.78 20.15 -0.36
N TYR A 81 7.99 20.22 0.96
CA TYR A 81 7.46 21.31 1.79
C TYR A 81 8.04 22.66 1.36
N LEU A 82 9.36 22.75 1.17
CA LEU A 82 10.02 23.97 0.71
C LEU A 82 9.53 24.42 -0.68
N ASP A 83 9.28 23.47 -1.60
CA ASP A 83 8.70 23.77 -2.93
C ASP A 83 7.28 24.36 -2.81
N GLN A 84 6.47 23.91 -1.85
CA GLN A 84 5.14 24.50 -1.61
C GLN A 84 5.22 25.88 -0.96
N VAL A 85 6.15 26.08 -0.01
CA VAL A 85 6.37 27.39 0.61
C VAL A 85 6.87 28.41 -0.42
N ALA A 86 7.77 28.02 -1.32
CA ALA A 86 8.23 28.90 -2.39
C ALA A 86 7.07 29.31 -3.33
N LYS A 87 6.14 28.40 -3.62
CA LYS A 87 4.92 28.71 -4.40
C LYS A 87 3.97 29.63 -3.66
N LEU A 88 3.88 29.50 -2.34
CA LEU A 88 3.08 30.40 -1.51
C LEU A 88 3.60 31.84 -1.58
N GLN A 89 4.93 32.02 -1.56
CA GLN A 89 5.54 33.35 -1.69
C GLN A 89 5.27 34.02 -3.05
N GLN A 90 4.94 33.23 -4.07
CA GLN A 90 4.61 33.71 -5.42
C GLN A 90 3.10 33.90 -5.63
N MET A 91 2.26 33.56 -4.65
CA MET A 91 0.81 33.77 -4.76
C MET A 91 0.44 35.24 -4.58
N GLN A 92 -0.57 35.68 -5.34
CA GLN A 92 -1.16 37.00 -5.18
C GLN A 92 -1.79 37.16 -3.79
N TYR A 93 -1.62 38.34 -3.21
CA TYR A 93 -2.10 38.66 -1.86
C TYR A 93 -3.61 38.44 -1.68
N ASP A 94 -4.42 38.77 -2.70
CA ASP A 94 -5.87 38.57 -2.70
C ASP A 94 -6.26 37.07 -2.60
N ALA A 95 -5.47 36.19 -3.22
CA ALA A 95 -5.70 34.75 -3.14
C ALA A 95 -5.36 34.21 -1.74
N ILE A 96 -4.32 34.76 -1.10
CA ILE A 96 -3.93 34.39 0.26
C ILE A 96 -5.01 34.84 1.27
N LEU A 97 -5.52 36.07 1.12
CA LEU A 97 -6.62 36.60 1.94
C LEU A 97 -7.89 35.77 1.83
N LYS A 98 -8.24 35.32 0.61
CA LYS A 98 -9.46 34.54 0.37
C LYS A 98 -9.40 33.12 0.94
N LEU A 99 -8.20 32.52 0.98
CA LEU A 99 -7.99 31.15 1.46
C LEU A 99 -7.65 31.07 2.95
N GLY A 100 -7.10 32.16 3.53
CA GLY A 100 -6.65 32.20 4.91
C GLY A 100 -5.30 31.51 5.09
N THR A 101 -4.31 32.24 5.59
CA THR A 101 -2.91 31.78 5.72
C THR A 101 -2.77 30.45 6.46
N THR A 102 -3.47 30.30 7.58
CA THR A 102 -3.46 29.06 8.37
C THR A 102 -4.02 27.88 7.59
N SER A 103 -5.10 28.07 6.83
CA SER A 103 -5.71 27.00 6.02
C SER A 103 -4.76 26.51 4.92
N ILE A 104 -4.01 27.42 4.30
CA ILE A 104 -3.05 27.07 3.25
C ILE A 104 -1.91 26.22 3.83
N VAL A 105 -1.34 26.64 4.96
CA VAL A 105 -0.25 25.90 5.62
C VAL A 105 -0.72 24.52 6.07
N THR A 106 -1.90 24.41 6.70
CA THR A 106 -2.46 23.11 7.10
C THR A 106 -2.63 22.17 5.91
N ARG A 107 -3.15 22.67 4.78
CA ARG A 107 -3.31 21.88 3.56
C ARG A 107 -1.98 21.39 2.99
N PHE A 108 -0.89 22.15 3.14
CA PHE A 108 0.43 21.69 2.72
C PHE A 108 0.92 20.51 3.56
N PHE A 109 0.77 20.58 4.88
CA PHE A 109 1.10 19.45 5.76
C PHE A 109 0.26 18.22 5.43
N GLU A 110 -1.07 18.38 5.31
CA GLU A 110 -1.98 17.29 4.94
C GLU A 110 -1.59 16.66 3.60
N MET A 111 -1.19 17.47 2.61
CA MET A 111 -0.77 16.97 1.30
C MET A 111 0.55 16.18 1.39
N VAL A 112 1.54 16.70 2.10
CA VAL A 112 2.84 16.03 2.27
C VAL A 112 2.66 14.70 3.00
N ASP A 113 1.85 14.68 4.05
CA ASP A 113 1.58 13.46 4.81
C ASP A 113 0.73 12.47 4.00
N ALA A 114 -0.26 12.93 3.22
CA ALA A 114 -1.02 12.05 2.34
C ALA A 114 -0.12 11.36 1.29
N ILE A 115 0.85 12.09 0.72
CA ILE A 115 1.83 11.51 -0.21
C ILE A 115 2.71 10.50 0.51
N TYR A 116 3.19 10.82 1.71
CA TYR A 116 3.98 9.90 2.52
C TYR A 116 3.21 8.61 2.82
N PHE A 117 1.98 8.70 3.35
CA PHE A 117 1.16 7.52 3.65
C PHE A 117 0.82 6.68 2.42
N PHE A 118 0.59 7.35 1.28
CA PHE A 118 0.39 6.66 0.02
C PHE A 118 1.63 5.84 -0.37
N LEU A 119 2.84 6.39 -0.23
CA LEU A 119 4.07 5.70 -0.62
C LEU A 119 4.51 4.64 0.40
N SER A 120 4.39 4.93 1.70
CA SER A 120 4.87 4.05 2.77
C SER A 120 4.00 2.80 2.94
N GLY A 121 2.68 2.94 2.81
CA GLY A 121 1.74 1.85 3.07
C GLY A 121 0.79 1.58 1.91
N GLY A 122 0.17 2.62 1.35
CA GLY A 122 -0.92 2.47 0.39
C GLY A 122 -0.51 1.75 -0.90
N LEU A 123 0.52 2.24 -1.56
CA LEU A 123 1.03 1.72 -2.83
C LEU A 123 1.61 0.30 -2.66
N ALA A 124 2.39 0.09 -1.60
CA ALA A 124 2.99 -1.20 -1.28
C ALA A 124 1.90 -2.26 -1.04
N SER A 125 0.91 -1.95 -0.19
CA SER A 125 -0.18 -2.87 0.13
C SER A 125 -1.07 -3.16 -1.07
N PHE A 126 -1.39 -2.15 -1.87
CA PHE A 126 -2.16 -2.32 -3.10
C PHE A 126 -1.43 -3.21 -4.11
N SER A 127 -0.15 -2.93 -4.36
CA SER A 127 0.66 -3.71 -5.30
C SER A 127 0.82 -5.15 -4.84
N LEU A 128 1.07 -5.35 -3.54
CA LEU A 128 1.15 -6.68 -2.93
C LEU A 128 -0.15 -7.46 -3.09
N ALA A 129 -1.30 -6.85 -2.77
CA ALA A 129 -2.60 -7.51 -2.89
C ALA A 129 -2.88 -7.91 -4.34
N LEU A 130 -2.60 -7.01 -5.28
CA LEU A 130 -2.78 -7.26 -6.71
C LEU A 130 -1.90 -8.41 -7.21
N ILE A 131 -0.62 -8.43 -6.84
CA ILE A 131 0.31 -9.50 -7.22
C ILE A 131 -0.12 -10.84 -6.61
N LEU A 132 -0.51 -10.86 -5.33
CA LEU A 132 -0.97 -12.09 -4.68
C LEU A 132 -2.23 -12.65 -5.35
N ILE A 133 -3.21 -11.81 -5.68
CA ILE A 133 -4.42 -12.24 -6.39
C ILE A 133 -4.05 -12.86 -7.75
N ILE A 134 -3.16 -12.24 -8.52
CA ILE A 134 -2.72 -12.75 -9.82
C ILE A 134 -2.04 -14.11 -9.66
N ILE A 135 -1.11 -14.23 -8.71
CA ILE A 135 -0.38 -15.49 -8.47
C ILE A 135 -1.33 -16.59 -7.99
N SER A 136 -2.24 -16.29 -7.07
CA SER A 136 -3.25 -17.24 -6.61
C SER A 136 -4.15 -17.73 -7.74
N LEU A 137 -4.54 -16.85 -8.67
CA LEU A 137 -5.31 -17.24 -9.84
C LEU A 137 -4.51 -18.14 -10.79
N ILE A 138 -3.23 -17.84 -11.02
CA ILE A 138 -2.35 -18.68 -11.86
C ILE A 138 -2.21 -20.07 -11.25
N ILE A 139 -1.96 -20.16 -9.93
CA ILE A 139 -1.84 -21.44 -9.23
C ILE A 139 -3.15 -22.21 -9.28
N ALA A 140 -4.29 -21.55 -9.02
CA ALA A 140 -5.61 -22.19 -9.08
C ALA A 140 -5.92 -22.73 -10.49
N TRP A 141 -5.58 -21.97 -11.54
CA TRP A 141 -5.75 -22.43 -12.92
C TRP A 141 -4.93 -23.67 -13.24
N TRP A 142 -3.71 -23.77 -12.69
CA TRP A 142 -2.85 -24.93 -12.88
C TRP A 142 -3.31 -26.18 -12.12
N ILE A 143 -3.95 -26.00 -10.96
CA ILE A 143 -4.44 -27.11 -10.12
C ILE A 143 -5.80 -27.62 -10.61
N ASP A 144 -6.82 -26.77 -10.68
CA ASP A 144 -8.18 -27.15 -11.03
C ASP A 144 -8.98 -25.96 -11.59
N ILE A 145 -9.53 -26.14 -12.80
CA ILE A 145 -10.30 -25.11 -13.51
C ILE A 145 -11.57 -24.68 -12.74
N ASN A 146 -12.21 -25.58 -11.98
CA ASN A 146 -13.38 -25.27 -11.18
C ASN A 146 -13.02 -24.34 -10.01
N VAL A 147 -11.89 -24.57 -9.36
CA VAL A 147 -11.38 -23.70 -8.28
C VAL A 147 -11.05 -22.32 -8.84
N PHE A 148 -10.42 -22.26 -10.02
CA PHE A 148 -10.16 -21.00 -10.71
C PHE A 148 -11.44 -20.21 -11.01
N ILE A 149 -12.48 -20.86 -11.55
CA ILE A 149 -13.77 -20.23 -11.85
C ILE A 149 -14.46 -19.73 -10.56
N ALA A 150 -14.38 -20.49 -9.47
CA ALA A 150 -14.91 -20.05 -8.19
C ALA A 150 -14.21 -18.78 -7.67
N LEU A 151 -12.88 -18.75 -7.73
CA LEU A 151 -12.08 -17.59 -7.30
C LEU A 151 -12.32 -16.35 -8.18
N ILE A 152 -12.40 -16.52 -9.49
CA ILE A 152 -12.62 -15.38 -10.39
C ILE A 152 -14.00 -14.75 -10.19
N THR A 153 -15.00 -15.57 -9.84
CA THR A 153 -16.37 -15.12 -9.54
C THR A 153 -16.44 -14.35 -8.21
N LEU A 154 -15.59 -14.68 -7.24
CA LEU A 154 -15.53 -13.96 -5.96
C LEU A 154 -14.97 -12.54 -6.09
N ILE A 155 -14.12 -12.25 -7.08
CA ILE A 155 -13.54 -10.92 -7.30
C ILE A 155 -14.61 -9.84 -7.50
N PRO A 156 -15.54 -9.95 -8.49
CA PRO A 156 -16.58 -8.95 -8.68
C PRO A 156 -17.54 -8.89 -7.50
N ILE A 157 -17.87 -10.03 -6.88
CA ILE A 157 -18.74 -10.07 -5.69
C ILE A 157 -18.14 -9.21 -4.56
N ASN A 158 -16.86 -9.41 -4.26
CA ASN A 158 -16.16 -8.62 -3.25
C ASN A 158 -16.13 -7.14 -3.63
N TYR A 159 -15.77 -6.82 -4.89
CA TYR A 159 -15.72 -5.44 -5.36
C TYR A 159 -17.06 -4.70 -5.18
N PHE A 160 -18.16 -5.29 -5.64
CA PHE A 160 -19.48 -4.69 -5.51
C PHE A 160 -19.97 -4.63 -4.05
N GLY A 161 -19.65 -5.65 -3.24
CA GLY A 161 -19.92 -5.67 -1.81
C GLY A 161 -19.26 -4.48 -1.10
N PHE A 162 -17.95 -4.33 -1.25
CA PHE A 162 -17.21 -3.21 -0.67
C PHE A 162 -17.67 -1.85 -1.19
N LYS A 163 -17.97 -1.74 -2.49
CA LYS A 163 -18.50 -0.50 -3.07
C LYS A 163 -19.80 -0.06 -2.40
N ARG A 164 -20.75 -0.98 -2.21
CA ARG A 164 -22.04 -0.67 -1.55
C ARG A 164 -21.85 -0.27 -0.09
N ILE A 165 -21.00 -0.99 0.64
CA ILE A 165 -20.69 -0.67 2.04
C ILE A 165 -20.10 0.73 2.15
N ASN A 166 -19.13 1.07 1.31
CA ASN A 166 -18.47 2.38 1.33
C ASN A 166 -19.42 3.54 0.95
N GLN A 167 -20.35 3.30 0.02
CA GLN A 167 -21.38 4.28 -0.33
C GLN A 167 -22.31 4.57 0.85
N GLU A 168 -22.75 3.53 1.54
CA GLU A 168 -23.61 3.66 2.71
C GLU A 168 -22.88 4.36 3.87
N LEU A 169 -21.63 4.00 4.13
CA LEU A 169 -20.80 4.65 5.14
C LEU A 169 -20.60 6.14 4.84
N SER A 170 -20.31 6.47 3.58
CA SER A 170 -20.15 7.86 3.13
C SER A 170 -21.43 8.67 3.31
N ARG A 171 -22.58 8.08 3.00
CA ARG A 171 -23.89 8.70 3.23
C ARG A 171 -24.12 8.97 4.73
N ARG A 172 -23.80 8.01 5.59
CA ARG A 172 -23.94 8.16 7.06
C ARG A 172 -23.03 9.24 7.63
N MET A 173 -21.76 9.29 7.19
CA MET A 173 -20.83 10.35 7.58
C MET A 173 -21.34 11.75 7.17
N ALA A 174 -21.84 11.89 5.94
CA ALA A 174 -22.40 13.15 5.47
C ALA A 174 -23.62 13.60 6.29
N LEU A 175 -24.50 12.66 6.68
CA LEU A 175 -25.64 12.94 7.56
C LEU A 175 -25.17 13.36 8.95
N PHE A 176 -24.17 12.67 9.51
CA PHE A 176 -23.62 12.98 10.83
C PHE A 176 -23.02 14.39 10.86
N GLN A 177 -22.23 14.75 9.85
CA GLN A 177 -21.59 16.06 9.76
C GLN A 177 -22.60 17.21 9.55
N LYS A 178 -23.67 16.96 8.79
CA LYS A 178 -24.80 17.90 8.63
C LYS A 178 -25.63 18.07 9.92
N THR A 179 -25.70 17.04 10.74
CA THR A 179 -26.42 17.10 12.02
C THR A 179 -25.59 17.84 13.06
N PHE A 180 -24.31 17.50 13.20
CA PHE A 180 -23.39 18.19 14.12
C PHE A 180 -23.22 19.68 13.82
N SER A 181 -23.15 20.07 12.54
CA SER A 181 -23.06 21.49 12.15
C SER A 181 -24.34 22.29 12.39
N LYS A 182 -25.48 21.62 12.65
CA LYS A 182 -26.74 22.28 13.03
C LYS A 182 -26.94 22.40 14.54
N THR A 183 -26.14 21.70 15.34
CA THR A 183 -26.25 21.70 16.81
C THR A 183 -25.22 22.63 17.48
N GLN A 184 -24.33 23.25 16.70
CA GLN A 184 -23.50 24.40 17.11
C GLN A 184 -24.17 25.70 16.64
#